data_AF-A0A4Y2B7V0-F1
#
_entry.id   AF-A0A4Y2B7V0-F1
#
_cell.length_a   1.000
_cell.length_b   1.000
_cell.length_c   1.000
_cell.angle_alpha   90.00
_cell.angle_beta   90.00
_cell.angle_gamma   90.00
#
_symmetry.space_group_name_H-M   'P 1'
#
loop_
_entity.id
_entity.type
_entity.pdbx_description
1 polymer ?
#
loop_
_entity_poly.entity_id
_entity_poly.type
_entity_poly.pdbx_seq_one_letter_code
_entity_poly.pdbx_strand_id
1 'polypeptide(L)'
;MVWAGISLGSHTDLQMFQEGTLTGVRYRDEILDPYVRPYAGAIGNDFILMDDNARSHRAVVVEDNLEGHGLERMEWPAESPDLNPIEHLGLSWQTSCCFNSSSKVVR
;
A
#
# COMPACT_ATOMS: atom_id res chain seq x y z
N MET A 1 9.46 9.81 5.31
CA MET A 1 8.18 9.20 4.86
C MET A 1 7.75 8.19 5.89
N VAL A 2 6.45 7.96 6.07
CA VAL A 2 5.93 6.89 6.94
C VAL A 2 5.09 5.90 6.13
N TRP A 3 5.02 4.65 6.56
CA TRP A 3 4.19 3.62 5.94
C TRP A 3 3.57 2.71 7.00
N ALA A 4 2.34 2.25 6.78
CA ALA A 4 1.71 1.20 7.54
C ALA A 4 0.72 0.44 6.64
N GLY A 5 0.32 -0.76 7.03
CA GLY A 5 -0.78 -1.52 6.44
C GLY A 5 -1.78 -1.90 7.51
N ILE A 6 -3.08 -1.97 7.17
CA ILE A 6 -4.15 -2.29 8.12
C ILE A 6 -5.23 -3.13 7.46
N SER A 7 -5.43 -4.37 7.90
CA SER A 7 -6.56 -5.21 7.48
C SER A 7 -7.65 -5.21 8.56
N LEU A 8 -8.78 -5.86 8.25
CA LEU A 8 -9.88 -6.05 9.19
C LEU A 8 -9.46 -6.76 10.49
N GLY A 9 -8.39 -7.56 10.46
CA GLY A 9 -7.95 -8.40 11.60
C GLY A 9 -6.51 -8.17 12.05
N SER A 10 -5.73 -7.34 11.35
CA SER A 10 -4.32 -7.09 11.66
C SER A 10 -3.85 -5.73 11.19
N HIS A 11 -2.66 -5.33 11.63
CA HIS A 11 -1.96 -4.15 11.13
C HIS A 11 -0.46 -4.42 11.12
N THR A 12 0.28 -3.69 10.31
CA THR A 12 1.75 -3.63 10.41
C THR A 12 2.14 -2.49 11.33
N ASP A 13 3.33 -2.59 11.94
CA ASP A 13 3.92 -1.46 12.66
C ASP A 13 4.14 -0.27 11.70
N LEU A 14 4.09 0.94 12.26
CA LEU A 14 4.38 2.18 11.52
C LEU A 14 5.88 2.24 11.20
N GLN A 15 6.21 2.16 9.92
CA GLN A 15 7.59 2.23 9.42
C GLN A 15 7.95 3.68 9.12
N MET A 16 9.13 4.11 9.55
CA MET A 16 9.69 5.42 9.21
C MET A 16 10.86 5.25 8.24
N PHE A 17 10.71 5.82 7.05
CA PHE A 17 11.76 5.84 6.03
C PHE A 17 12.47 7.20 6.03
N GLN A 18 13.79 7.15 6.16
CA GLN A 18 14.66 8.33 6.12
C GLN A 18 14.73 8.94 4.70
N GLU A 19 15.11 10.22 4.67
CA GLU A 19 14.91 11.22 3.62
C GLU A 19 15.05 10.76 2.15
N GLY A 20 14.33 11.47 1.27
CA GLY A 20 14.35 11.28 -0.17
C GLY A 20 12.97 11.00 -0.75
N THR A 21 12.83 11.21 -2.07
CA THR A 21 11.62 10.84 -2.81
C THR A 21 11.52 9.33 -2.89
N LEU A 22 10.36 8.78 -2.51
CA LEU A 22 10.07 7.37 -2.72
C LEU A 22 9.97 7.09 -4.22
N THR A 23 10.90 6.32 -4.76
CA THR A 23 10.86 5.83 -6.13
C THR A 23 10.19 4.45 -6.16
N GLY A 24 9.76 3.99 -7.33
CA GLY A 24 9.18 2.63 -7.44
C GLY A 24 10.14 1.53 -7.00
N VAL A 25 11.45 1.68 -7.26
CA VAL A 25 12.47 0.73 -6.81
C VAL A 25 12.55 0.70 -5.28
N ARG A 26 12.58 1.87 -4.63
CA ARG A 26 12.56 1.95 -3.17
C ARG A 26 11.26 1.42 -2.59
N TYR A 27 10.12 1.68 -3.23
CA TYR A 27 8.84 1.12 -2.80
C TYR A 27 8.84 -0.41 -2.85
N ARG A 28 9.41 -1.02 -3.89
CA ARG A 28 9.58 -2.47 -3.94
C ARG A 28 10.48 -2.98 -2.81
N ASP A 29 11.71 -2.47 -2.74
CA ASP A 29 12.75 -3.01 -1.88
C ASP A 29 12.55 -2.69 -0.39
N GLU A 30 12.00 -1.51 -0.08
CA GLU A 30 11.82 -1.03 1.29
C GLU A 30 10.41 -1.27 1.83
N ILE A 31 9.40 -1.50 0.97
CA ILE A 31 7.99 -1.66 1.40
C ILE A 31 7.39 -3.00 0.94
N LEU A 32 7.37 -3.31 -0.35
CA LEU A 32 6.65 -4.48 -0.85
C LEU A 32 7.28 -5.79 -0.39
N ASP A 33 8.57 -5.98 -0.68
CA ASP A 33 9.28 -7.22 -0.37
C ASP A 33 9.36 -7.50 1.14
N PRO A 34 9.73 -6.53 2.02
CA PRO A 34 9.88 -6.79 3.44
C PRO A 34 8.57 -6.82 4.23
N TYR A 35 7.52 -6.10 3.80
CA TYR A 35 6.30 -5.94 4.61
C TYR A 35 5.05 -6.46 3.90
N VAL A 36 4.76 -5.99 2.68
CA VAL A 36 3.50 -6.36 2.00
C VAL A 36 3.46 -7.84 1.65
N ARG A 37 4.56 -8.40 1.14
CA ARG A 37 4.62 -9.81 0.75
C ARG A 37 4.45 -10.77 1.94
N PRO A 38 5.17 -10.63 3.08
CA PRO A 38 4.91 -11.46 4.25
C PRO A 38 3.50 -11.30 4.80
N TYR A 39 2.97 -10.07 4.78
CA TYR A 39 1.64 -9.77 5.27
C TYR A 39 0.54 -10.40 4.39
N ALA A 40 0.70 -10.33 3.07
CA ALA A 40 -0.15 -11.02 2.12
C ALA A 40 -0.09 -12.54 2.32
N GLY A 41 1.11 -13.10 2.57
CA GLY A 41 1.27 -14.50 2.91
C GLY A 41 0.55 -14.93 4.19
N ALA A 42 0.44 -14.04 5.18
CA ALA A 42 -0.28 -14.29 6.42
C ALA A 42 -1.81 -14.24 6.26
N ILE A 43 -2.31 -13.38 5.36
CA ILE A 43 -3.74 -13.23 5.06
C ILE A 43 -4.20 -14.32 4.08
N GLY A 44 -3.36 -14.71 3.14
CA GLY A 44 -3.64 -15.72 2.13
C GLY A 44 -4.31 -15.13 0.88
N ASN A 45 -5.05 -15.98 0.16
CA ASN A 45 -5.59 -15.67 -1.17
C ASN A 45 -6.62 -14.53 -1.20
N ASP A 46 -7.17 -14.15 -0.05
CA ASP A 46 -8.12 -13.03 0.05
C ASP A 46 -7.40 -11.67 0.21
N PHE A 47 -6.08 -11.63 0.06
CA PHE A 47 -5.30 -10.41 0.12
C PHE A 47 -5.42 -9.59 -1.16
N ILE A 48 -5.89 -8.36 -1.03
CA ILE A 48 -5.88 -7.37 -2.10
C ILE A 48 -5.12 -6.13 -1.63
N LEU A 49 -4.13 -5.69 -2.40
CA LEU A 49 -3.40 -4.45 -2.14
C LEU A 49 -4.25 -3.25 -2.57
N MET A 50 -4.38 -2.26 -1.69
CA MET A 50 -5.04 -0.98 -1.98
C MET A 50 -4.08 0.17 -1.79
N ASP A 51 -3.85 0.98 -2.83
CA ASP A 51 -2.96 2.14 -2.79
C ASP A 51 -3.63 3.40 -3.37
N ASP A 52 -2.98 4.55 -3.17
CA ASP A 52 -3.43 5.86 -3.62
C ASP A 52 -3.05 6.18 -5.08
N ASN A 53 -2.59 5.18 -5.85
CA ASN A 53 -2.17 5.34 -7.24
C ASN A 53 -1.00 6.35 -7.41
N ALA A 54 -0.18 6.58 -6.37
CA ALA A 54 1.01 7.42 -6.49
C ALA A 54 1.98 6.89 -7.56
N ARG A 55 2.75 7.80 -8.18
CA ARG A 55 3.71 7.47 -9.26
C ARG A 55 4.69 6.36 -8.88
N SER A 56 5.09 6.28 -7.62
CA SER A 56 5.95 5.19 -7.11
C SER A 56 5.26 3.83 -7.15
N HIS A 57 3.96 3.76 -6.88
CA HIS A 57 3.18 2.51 -6.87
C HIS A 57 2.85 2.01 -8.28
N ARG A 58 2.80 2.93 -9.24
CA ARG A 58 2.56 2.62 -10.67
C ARG A 58 3.85 2.50 -11.49
N ALA A 59 5.00 2.40 -10.83
CA ALA A 59 6.23 2.13 -11.54
C ALA A 59 6.20 0.70 -12.09
N VAL A 60 6.73 0.49 -13.30
CA VAL A 60 6.79 -0.84 -13.94
C VAL A 60 7.41 -1.90 -13.01
N VAL A 61 8.47 -1.53 -12.28
CA VAL A 61 9.14 -2.40 -11.31
C VAL A 61 8.25 -2.86 -10.15
N VAL A 62 7.21 -2.09 -9.83
CA VAL A 62 6.22 -2.44 -8.80
C VAL A 62 5.17 -3.37 -9.40
N GLU A 63 4.64 -3.07 -10.59
CA GLU A 63 3.70 -3.96 -11.29
C GLU A 63 4.31 -5.36 -11.49
N ASP A 64 5.54 -5.43 -12.01
CA ASP A 64 6.26 -6.69 -12.22
C ASP A 64 6.45 -7.48 -10.92
N ASN A 65 6.66 -6.80 -9.79
CA ASN A 65 6.82 -7.43 -8.48
C ASN A 65 5.49 -7.98 -7.95
N LEU A 66 4.39 -7.23 -8.12
CA LEU A 66 3.05 -7.69 -7.73
C LEU A 66 2.64 -8.90 -8.56
N GLU A 67 2.78 -8.83 -9.89
CA GLU A 67 2.48 -9.94 -10.79
C GLU A 67 3.38 -11.17 -10.50
N GLY A 68 4.69 -10.96 -10.32
CA GLY A 68 5.64 -12.03 -10.01
C GLY A 68 5.39 -12.73 -8.67
N HIS A 69 4.67 -12.07 -7.75
CA HIS A 69 4.26 -12.63 -6.47
C HIS A 69 2.78 -13.02 -6.39
N GLY A 70 2.02 -12.86 -7.49
CA GLY A 70 0.59 -13.16 -7.54
C GLY A 70 -0.24 -12.28 -6.60
N LEU A 71 0.24 -11.07 -6.32
CA LEU A 71 -0.46 -10.11 -5.47
C LEU A 71 -1.47 -9.33 -6.31
N GLU A 72 -2.74 -9.46 -5.99
CA GLU A 72 -3.79 -8.66 -6.63
C GLU A 72 -3.81 -7.25 -6.06
N ARG A 73 -3.99 -6.26 -6.93
CA ARG A 73 -4.17 -4.86 -6.54
C ARG A 73 -5.53 -4.36 -7.00
N MET A 74 -6.24 -3.67 -6.11
CA MET A 74 -7.48 -3.01 -6.45
C MET A 74 -7.22 -1.82 -7.39
N GLU A 75 -7.96 -1.76 -8.49
CA GLU A 75 -8.03 -0.58 -9.33
C GLU A 75 -8.74 0.55 -8.58
N TRP A 76 -7.98 1.62 -8.27
CA TRP A 76 -8.50 2.80 -7.60
C TRP A 76 -8.38 4.02 -8.52
N PRO A 77 -9.44 4.83 -8.70
CA PRO A 77 -9.38 6.02 -9.52
C PRO A 77 -8.35 7.02 -8.94
N ALA A 78 -7.44 7.48 -9.79
CA ALA A 78 -6.44 8.47 -9.40
C ALA A 78 -7.12 9.78 -8.96
N GLU A 79 -6.59 10.39 -7.89
CA GLU A 79 -7.02 11.70 -7.38
C GLU A 79 -8.43 11.78 -6.76
N SER A 80 -8.89 10.72 -6.09
CA SER A 80 -10.05 10.78 -5.20
C SER A 80 -9.64 10.70 -3.72
N PRO A 81 -9.08 11.78 -3.13
CA PRO A 81 -8.78 11.82 -1.70
C PRO A 81 -10.04 11.67 -0.84
N ASP A 82 -11.20 12.11 -1.35
CA ASP A 82 -12.53 12.02 -0.77
C ASP A 82 -13.07 10.58 -0.64
N LEU A 83 -12.54 9.66 -1.44
CA LEU A 83 -12.86 8.24 -1.36
C LEU A 83 -11.86 7.46 -0.49
N ASN A 84 -10.79 8.10 -0.01
CA ASN A 84 -9.88 7.47 0.91
C ASN A 84 -10.67 7.03 2.17
N PRO A 85 -10.78 5.73 2.45
CA PRO A 85 -11.57 5.26 3.59
C PRO A 85 -11.05 5.73 4.96
N ILE A 86 -9.85 6.32 5.01
CA ILE A 86 -9.31 7.01 6.18
C ILE A 86 -9.95 8.37 6.43
N GLU A 87 -10.43 9.08 5.40
CA GLU A 87 -11.13 10.36 5.57
C GLU A 87 -12.58 10.15 6.04
N HIS A 88 -13.17 8.98 5.78
CA HIS A 88 -14.58 8.67 6.06
C HIS A 88 -14.73 7.30 6.73
N LEU A 89 -14.27 7.17 7.98
CA LEU A 89 -14.45 5.94 8.78
C LEU A 89 -15.94 5.59 8.94
N GLY A 90 -16.46 4.69 8.08
CA GLY A 90 -17.84 4.23 8.17
C GLY A 90 -18.29 3.32 7.02
N LEU A 91 -18.11 2.01 7.23
CA LEU A 91 -18.91 0.87 6.73
C LEU A 91 -18.47 0.13 5.43
N SER A 92 -18.38 -1.19 5.61
CA SER A 92 -18.32 -2.28 4.60
C SER A 92 -16.96 -2.57 3.93
N TRP A 93 -15.99 -2.98 4.73
CA TRP A 93 -14.70 -3.49 4.26
C TRP A 93 -14.78 -4.96 3.88
N GLN A 94 -14.62 -5.28 2.59
CA GLN A 94 -14.29 -6.63 2.13
C GLN A 94 -12.75 -6.77 2.18
N THR A 95 -12.32 -7.80 2.91
CA THR A 95 -10.99 -8.42 3.10
C THR A 95 -9.72 -7.65 2.67
N SER A 96 -8.90 -7.34 3.69
CA SER A 96 -7.51 -6.86 3.65
C SER A 96 -7.22 -5.50 2.99
N CYS A 97 -6.79 -4.53 3.80
CA CYS A 97 -6.34 -3.22 3.31
C CYS A 97 -4.84 -3.05 3.64
N CYS A 98 -4.09 -2.39 2.77
CA CYS A 98 -2.70 -2.00 3.04
C CYS A 98 -2.54 -0.54 2.65
N PHE A 99 -2.98 0.37 3.53
CA PHE A 99 -3.10 1.79 3.20
C PHE A 99 -1.75 2.54 3.22
N ASN A 100 -1.30 3.08 2.09
CA ASN A 100 -0.13 3.96 2.06
C ASN A 100 -0.50 5.45 2.26
N SER A 101 -0.07 6.06 3.37
CA SER A 101 0.02 7.53 3.46
C SER A 101 1.38 7.99 2.95
N SER A 102 1.49 8.23 1.64
CA SER A 102 2.55 9.10 1.13
C SER A 102 2.20 10.55 1.49
N SER A 103 2.38 10.91 2.77
CA SER A 103 2.29 12.30 3.19
C SER A 103 3.38 13.08 2.46
N LYS A 104 2.92 13.87 1.48
CA LYS A 104 3.59 15.05 0.95
C LYS A 104 4.24 15.81 2.10
N VAL A 105 5.42 16.37 1.83
CA VAL A 105 6.05 17.40 2.67
C VAL A 105 4.99 18.45 3.01
N VAL A 106 4.51 18.44 4.25
CA VAL A 106 3.84 19.60 4.83
C VAL A 106 4.95 20.58 5.13
N ARG A 107 4.97 21.69 4.39
CA ARG A 107 5.77 22.87 4.75
C ARG A 107 5.29 23.46 6.06
#